data_AF-A0A3D0SVI3-F1
#
_entry.id   AF-A0A3D0SVI3-F1
#
_cell.length_a   1.000
_cell.length_b   1.000
_cell.length_c   1.000
_cell.angle_alpha   90.00
_cell.angle_beta   90.00
_cell.angle_gamma   90.00
#
_symmetry.space_group_name_H-M   'P 1'
#
loop_
_entity.id
_entity.type
_entity.pdbx_description
1 polymer ?
#
loop_
_entity_poly.entity_id
_entity_poly.type
_entity_poly.pdbx_seq_one_letter_code
_entity_poly.pdbx_strand_id
1 'polypeptide(L)'
;MAGITPVGADEPAYDATAYALEALPSEQPGLSYRDDAVKNLILFADEASNSDNYFDADSLDGVLKDNSALFNVVLGGEFGELIDLALNNGGNSFDLNELNTPVQSEIDDFVTNFAEVKLQETVDFCAENPDHPACTDSEPVPAPAGIALLSLGLLLLTRKKLG
;
A
#
# COMPACT_ATOMS: atom_id res chain seq x y z
N MET A 1 -36.93 -19.55 1.24
CA MET A 1 -35.82 -18.93 1.98
C MET A 1 -34.77 -18.58 0.93
N ALA A 2 -34.66 -17.31 0.58
CA ALA A 2 -33.56 -16.85 -0.26
C ALA A 2 -32.32 -16.81 0.64
N GLY A 3 -31.33 -17.65 0.33
CA GLY A 3 -30.02 -17.57 0.97
C GLY A 3 -29.43 -16.19 0.71
N ILE A 4 -28.68 -15.68 1.68
CA ILE A 4 -27.86 -14.49 1.51
C ILE A 4 -26.89 -14.82 0.38
N THR A 5 -27.01 -14.17 -0.77
CA THR A 5 -26.00 -14.22 -1.82
C THR A 5 -24.75 -13.55 -1.25
N PRO A 6 -23.58 -14.20 -1.21
CA PRO A 6 -22.34 -13.51 -0.86
C PRO A 6 -22.18 -12.33 -1.82
N VAL A 7 -22.03 -11.12 -1.27
CA VAL A 7 -21.65 -9.93 -2.01
C VAL A 7 -20.14 -9.84 -1.81
N GLY A 8 -19.36 -10.22 -2.82
CA GLY A 8 -17.91 -10.43 -2.71
C GLY A 8 -17.47 -11.76 -3.33
N ALA A 9 -17.82 -11.98 -4.60
CA ALA A 9 -17.32 -13.13 -5.38
C ALA A 9 -16.45 -12.69 -6.56
N ASP A 10 -16.41 -11.38 -6.82
CA ASP A 10 -15.62 -10.73 -7.85
C ASP A 10 -14.73 -9.71 -7.12
N GLU A 11 -13.43 -9.99 -7.06
CA GLU A 11 -12.42 -9.15 -6.44
C GLU A 11 -11.28 -8.86 -7.42
N PRO A 12 -11.51 -7.98 -8.41
CA PRO A 12 -10.53 -7.69 -9.45
C PRO A 12 -9.47 -6.71 -8.94
N ALA A 13 -8.64 -7.18 -8.01
CA ALA A 13 -7.62 -6.38 -7.35
C ALA A 13 -6.59 -5.83 -8.35
N TYR A 14 -6.30 -6.55 -9.44
CA TYR A 14 -5.37 -6.08 -10.45
C TYR A 14 -5.93 -4.91 -11.24
N ASP A 15 -7.15 -5.05 -11.75
CA ASP A 15 -7.83 -3.96 -12.46
C ASP A 15 -8.10 -2.76 -11.53
N ALA A 16 -8.46 -3.00 -10.27
CA ALA A 16 -8.67 -1.93 -9.29
C ALA A 16 -7.39 -1.15 -8.99
N THR A 17 -6.25 -1.83 -8.91
CA THR A 17 -4.94 -1.18 -8.71
C THR A 17 -4.54 -0.39 -9.95
N ALA A 18 -4.75 -0.95 -11.15
CA ALA A 18 -4.51 -0.23 -12.41
C ALA A 18 -5.43 0.99 -12.57
N TYR A 19 -6.69 0.88 -12.14
CA TYR A 19 -7.64 1.99 -12.09
C TYR A 19 -7.13 3.12 -11.20
N ALA A 20 -6.64 2.79 -10.00
CA ALA A 20 -6.04 3.77 -9.10
C ALA A 20 -4.81 4.45 -9.71
N LEU A 21 -4.11 3.82 -10.66
CA LEU A 21 -2.96 4.41 -11.37
C LEU A 21 -3.32 5.05 -12.71
N GLU A 22 -4.61 5.29 -12.99
CA GLU A 22 -5.11 5.84 -14.27
C GLU A 22 -4.73 4.98 -15.50
N ALA A 23 -4.37 3.71 -15.30
CA ALA A 23 -3.91 2.79 -16.33
C ALA A 23 -5.03 1.91 -16.90
N LEU A 24 -6.20 1.86 -16.24
CA LEU A 24 -7.32 1.03 -16.70
C LEU A 24 -7.92 1.61 -18.01
N PRO A 25 -7.95 0.85 -19.13
CA PRO A 25 -8.35 1.41 -20.43
C PRO A 25 -9.84 1.76 -20.54
N SER A 26 -10.70 1.04 -19.81
CA SER A 26 -12.15 1.20 -19.92
C SER A 26 -12.74 2.25 -19.00
N GLU A 27 -12.02 2.60 -17.93
CA GLU A 27 -12.48 3.53 -16.91
C GLU A 27 -11.28 4.30 -16.35
N GLN A 28 -11.33 5.63 -16.38
CA GLN A 28 -10.33 6.49 -15.76
C GLN A 28 -10.98 7.29 -14.64
N PRO A 29 -10.51 7.18 -13.39
CA PRO A 29 -11.11 7.91 -12.28
C PRO A 29 -10.88 9.42 -12.35
N GLY A 30 -9.95 9.88 -13.20
CA GLY A 30 -9.59 11.30 -13.29
C GLY A 30 -8.78 11.78 -12.09
N LEU A 31 -8.10 10.85 -11.42
CA LEU A 31 -7.06 11.13 -10.43
C LEU A 31 -5.89 11.80 -11.14
N SER A 32 -5.31 12.76 -10.43
CA SER A 32 -4.08 13.40 -10.84
C SER A 32 -3.13 13.32 -9.66
N TYR A 33 -1.96 12.77 -9.94
CA TYR A 33 -0.87 12.69 -8.99
C TYR A 33 0.09 13.82 -9.26
N ARG A 34 0.75 14.29 -8.21
CA ARG A 34 1.87 15.20 -8.36
C ARG A 34 3.08 14.43 -8.89
N ASP A 35 3.76 14.99 -9.87
CA ASP A 35 4.96 14.39 -10.46
C ASP A 35 6.12 14.31 -9.45
N ASP A 36 6.16 15.23 -8.49
CA ASP A 36 7.19 15.33 -7.44
C ASP A 36 6.81 14.61 -6.13
N ALA A 37 5.84 13.70 -6.16
CA ALA A 37 5.41 12.94 -4.98
C ALA A 37 5.57 11.43 -5.17
N VAL A 38 5.87 10.72 -4.08
CA VAL A 38 5.84 9.25 -4.04
C VAL A 38 4.39 8.78 -4.10
N LYS A 39 4.05 7.95 -5.08
CA LYS A 39 2.74 7.28 -5.15
C LYS A 39 2.77 6.06 -4.23
N ASN A 40 2.15 6.18 -3.06
CA ASN A 40 2.08 5.11 -2.06
C ASN A 40 0.68 4.46 -2.11
N LEU A 41 0.61 3.22 -2.59
CA LEU A 41 -0.63 2.45 -2.74
C LEU A 41 -0.65 1.30 -1.74
N ILE A 42 -1.82 1.10 -1.12
CA ILE A 42 -2.04 0.04 -0.13
C ILE A 42 -3.34 -0.67 -0.48
N LEU A 43 -3.24 -1.94 -0.87
CA LEU A 43 -4.38 -2.80 -1.18
C LEU A 43 -4.76 -3.61 0.06
N PHE A 44 -6.04 -3.63 0.41
CA PHE A 44 -6.60 -4.52 1.41
C PHE A 44 -7.45 -5.57 0.68
N ALA A 45 -7.21 -6.85 0.92
CA ALA A 45 -7.95 -7.94 0.30
C ALA A 45 -8.03 -9.15 1.23
N ASP A 46 -9.17 -9.82 1.29
CA ASP A 46 -9.35 -11.07 2.04
C ASP A 46 -9.40 -12.32 1.16
N GLU A 47 -9.32 -12.18 -0.16
CA GLU A 47 -9.03 -13.26 -1.12
C GLU A 47 -8.02 -12.86 -2.20
N ALA A 48 -7.66 -13.82 -3.05
CA ALA A 48 -6.81 -13.59 -4.22
C ALA A 48 -7.60 -12.84 -5.31
N SER A 49 -6.88 -12.08 -6.14
CA SER A 49 -7.49 -11.37 -7.27
C SER A 49 -8.25 -12.34 -8.17
N ASN A 50 -9.46 -11.96 -8.55
CA ASN A 50 -10.30 -12.74 -9.43
C ASN A 50 -11.22 -11.83 -10.24
N SER A 51 -11.73 -12.35 -11.37
CA SER A 51 -12.60 -11.59 -12.27
C SER A 51 -12.00 -10.31 -12.87
N ASP A 52 -10.66 -10.21 -12.91
CA ASP A 52 -9.94 -9.19 -13.69
C ASP A 52 -10.16 -9.37 -15.20
N ASN A 53 -10.30 -8.26 -15.92
CA ASN A 53 -10.61 -8.23 -17.35
C ASN A 53 -9.47 -7.64 -18.20
N TYR A 54 -8.58 -6.85 -17.60
CA TYR A 54 -7.54 -6.11 -18.34
C TYR A 54 -6.13 -6.42 -17.86
N PHE A 55 -5.97 -6.62 -16.55
CA PHE A 55 -4.68 -6.87 -15.94
C PHE A 55 -4.63 -8.24 -15.26
N ASP A 56 -3.45 -8.82 -15.32
CA ASP A 56 -2.97 -9.92 -14.49
C ASP A 56 -1.78 -9.44 -13.66
N ALA A 57 -1.22 -10.31 -12.82
CA ALA A 57 -0.10 -9.93 -11.97
C ALA A 57 1.10 -9.38 -12.78
N ASP A 58 1.48 -10.05 -13.88
CA ASP A 58 2.64 -9.65 -14.69
C ASP A 58 2.43 -8.28 -15.37
N SER A 59 1.24 -8.04 -15.94
CA SER A 59 0.93 -6.76 -16.59
C SER A 59 0.74 -5.63 -15.59
N LEU A 60 0.20 -5.91 -14.39
CA LEU A 60 0.12 -4.92 -13.31
C LEU A 60 1.51 -4.55 -12.78
N ASP A 61 2.43 -5.50 -12.64
CA ASP A 61 3.82 -5.25 -12.23
C ASP A 61 4.49 -4.21 -13.15
N GLY A 62 4.24 -4.30 -14.47
CA GLY A 62 4.67 -3.28 -15.43
C GLY A 62 4.08 -1.90 -15.13
N VAL A 63 2.77 -1.81 -14.86
CA VAL A 63 2.10 -0.55 -14.51
C VAL A 63 2.65 0.06 -13.22
N LEU A 64 2.91 -0.76 -12.20
CA LEU A 64 3.48 -0.32 -10.92
C LEU A 64 4.87 0.30 -11.13
N LYS A 65 5.73 -0.36 -11.92
CA LYS A 65 7.08 0.12 -12.25
C LYS A 65 7.07 1.40 -13.08
N ASP A 66 6.23 1.46 -14.11
CA ASP A 66 6.08 2.65 -14.95
C ASP A 66 5.62 3.87 -14.14
N ASN A 67 4.87 3.64 -13.06
CA ASN A 67 4.43 4.68 -12.14
C ASN A 67 5.38 4.95 -10.97
N SER A 68 6.46 4.17 -10.83
CA SER A 68 7.31 4.15 -9.62
C SER A 68 6.46 4.07 -8.34
N ALA A 69 5.42 3.22 -8.38
CA ALA A 69 4.45 3.10 -7.30
C ALA A 69 5.01 2.24 -6.17
N LEU A 70 5.02 2.81 -4.95
CA LEU A 70 5.31 2.09 -3.73
C LEU A 70 4.07 1.27 -3.33
N PHE A 71 4.05 -0.03 -3.65
CA PHE A 71 2.85 -0.87 -3.55
C PHE A 71 2.91 -1.83 -2.36
N ASN A 72 1.90 -1.78 -1.49
CA ASN A 72 1.79 -2.62 -0.30
C ASN A 72 0.47 -3.37 -0.28
N VAL A 73 0.46 -4.50 0.41
CA VAL A 73 -0.75 -5.33 0.57
C VAL A 73 -1.00 -5.64 2.04
N VAL A 74 -2.28 -5.67 2.42
CA VAL A 74 -2.76 -6.12 3.73
C VAL A 74 -3.77 -7.23 3.47
N LEU A 75 -3.39 -8.47 3.74
CA LEU A 75 -4.07 -9.65 3.20
C LEU A 75 -4.69 -10.52 4.30
N GLY A 76 -5.92 -10.99 4.07
CA GLY A 76 -6.61 -11.97 4.92
C GLY A 76 -6.09 -13.41 4.77
N GLY A 77 -5.17 -13.65 3.83
CA GLY A 77 -4.57 -14.95 3.55
C GLY A 77 -3.27 -14.85 2.76
N GLU A 78 -2.71 -16.00 2.38
CA GLU A 78 -1.46 -16.06 1.60
C GLU A 78 -1.75 -16.05 0.08
N PHE A 79 -1.79 -14.87 -0.51
CA PHE A 79 -2.02 -14.69 -1.96
C PHE A 79 -0.69 -14.37 -2.64
N GLY A 80 0.03 -15.41 -3.08
CA GLY A 80 1.43 -15.31 -3.54
C GLY A 80 1.69 -14.21 -4.58
N GLU A 81 0.85 -14.09 -5.60
CA GLU A 81 1.03 -13.07 -6.65
C GLU A 81 0.91 -11.63 -6.10
N LEU A 82 -0.02 -11.37 -5.18
CA LEU A 82 -0.17 -10.06 -4.53
C LEU A 82 1.02 -9.73 -3.61
N ILE A 83 1.53 -10.75 -2.91
CA ILE A 83 2.74 -10.61 -2.08
C ILE A 83 3.95 -10.30 -2.96
N ASP A 84 4.15 -11.06 -4.03
CA ASP A 84 5.25 -10.87 -4.96
C ASP A 84 5.19 -9.48 -5.62
N LEU A 85 4.00 -9.02 -6.00
CA LEU A 85 3.79 -7.66 -6.52
C LEU A 85 4.23 -6.58 -5.52
N ALA A 86 3.86 -6.70 -4.24
CA ALA A 86 4.25 -5.75 -3.22
C ALA A 86 5.78 -5.71 -3.05
N LEU A 87 6.41 -6.88 -2.90
CA LEU A 87 7.84 -7.01 -2.67
C LEU A 87 8.67 -6.57 -3.89
N ASN A 88 8.17 -6.79 -5.10
CA ASN A 88 8.84 -6.37 -6.34
C ASN A 88 8.70 -4.87 -6.65
N ASN A 89 7.81 -4.16 -5.95
CA ASN A 89 7.51 -2.74 -6.16
C ASN A 89 7.72 -1.92 -4.88
N GLY A 90 8.78 -2.27 -4.14
CA GLY A 90 9.34 -1.49 -3.03
C GLY A 90 8.54 -1.52 -1.72
N GLY A 91 7.44 -2.27 -1.64
CA GLY A 91 6.59 -2.32 -0.46
C GLY A 91 6.64 -3.65 0.30
N ASN A 92 5.66 -3.83 1.19
CA ASN A 92 5.53 -5.00 2.06
C ASN A 92 4.13 -5.62 2.04
N SER A 93 4.05 -6.81 2.63
CA SER A 93 2.80 -7.52 2.93
C SER A 93 2.56 -7.55 4.44
N PHE A 94 1.32 -7.32 4.85
CA PHE A 94 0.86 -7.38 6.24
C PHE A 94 -0.32 -8.34 6.37
N ASP A 95 -0.49 -8.96 7.55
CA ASP A 95 -1.60 -9.87 7.83
C ASP A 95 -2.82 -9.08 8.32
N LEU A 96 -3.89 -9.08 7.53
CA LEU A 96 -5.17 -8.45 7.86
C LEU A 96 -5.82 -9.09 9.10
N ASN A 97 -5.52 -10.37 9.37
CA ASN A 97 -6.10 -11.07 10.51
C ASN A 97 -5.59 -10.54 11.85
N GLU A 98 -4.45 -9.83 11.88
CA GLU A 98 -3.97 -9.14 13.10
C GLU A 98 -4.93 -8.04 13.58
N LEU A 99 -5.79 -7.53 12.69
CA LEU A 99 -6.85 -6.58 13.04
C LEU A 99 -8.13 -7.26 13.55
N ASN A 100 -8.25 -8.58 13.39
CA ASN A 100 -9.42 -9.36 13.79
C ASN A 100 -9.28 -9.93 15.21
N THR A 101 -9.06 -9.04 16.18
CA THR A 101 -8.86 -9.40 17.59
C THR A 101 -9.59 -8.44 18.52
N PRO A 102 -10.15 -8.91 19.66
CA PRO A 102 -10.67 -8.02 20.70
C PRO A 102 -9.57 -7.43 21.60
N VAL A 103 -8.31 -7.84 21.42
CA VAL A 103 -7.19 -7.43 22.29
C VAL A 103 -6.54 -6.15 21.73
N GLN A 104 -6.76 -5.02 22.39
CA GLN A 104 -6.27 -3.72 21.91
C GLN A 104 -4.75 -3.68 21.70
N SER A 105 -3.96 -4.35 22.53
CA SER A 105 -2.50 -4.34 22.39
C SER A 105 -2.02 -5.03 21.11
N GLU A 106 -2.75 -6.01 20.60
CA GLU A 106 -2.41 -6.68 19.33
C GLU A 106 -2.67 -5.73 18.14
N ILE A 107 -3.77 -4.98 18.18
CA ILE A 107 -4.05 -3.91 17.20
C ILE A 107 -2.98 -2.82 17.27
N ASP A 108 -2.58 -2.40 18.48
CA ASP A 108 -1.55 -1.38 18.68
C ASP A 108 -0.19 -1.84 18.12
N ASP A 109 0.15 -3.12 18.29
CA ASP A 109 1.39 -3.71 17.76
C ASP A 109 1.35 -3.77 16.21
N PHE A 110 0.24 -4.18 15.59
CA PHE A 110 0.05 -4.12 14.13
C PHE A 110 0.23 -2.69 13.60
N VAL A 111 -0.48 -1.73 14.19
CA VAL A 111 -0.42 -0.32 13.75
C VAL A 111 0.98 0.26 13.89
N THR A 112 1.69 -0.10 14.96
CA THR A 112 3.08 0.33 15.18
C THR A 112 3.99 -0.25 14.10
N ASN A 113 3.95 -1.56 13.89
CA ASN A 113 4.76 -2.24 12.87
C ASN A 113 4.47 -1.70 11.47
N PHE A 114 3.19 -1.59 11.09
CA PHE A 114 2.76 -1.01 9.83
C PHE A 114 3.31 0.40 9.63
N ALA A 115 3.17 1.28 10.63
CA ALA A 115 3.67 2.64 10.55
C ALA A 115 5.20 2.72 10.41
N GLU A 116 5.94 1.89 11.16
CA GLU A 116 7.40 1.84 11.12
C GLU A 116 7.90 1.37 9.75
N VAL A 117 7.34 0.28 9.22
CA VAL A 117 7.70 -0.24 7.89
C VAL A 117 7.37 0.76 6.80
N LYS A 118 6.16 1.31 6.77
CA LYS A 118 5.74 2.30 5.76
C LYS A 118 6.59 3.57 5.78
N LEU A 119 7.02 4.01 6.96
CA LEU A 119 7.93 5.14 7.10
C LEU A 119 9.31 4.82 6.52
N GLN A 120 9.84 3.64 6.84
CA GLN A 120 11.14 3.21 6.34
C GLN A 120 11.13 3.07 4.80
N GLU A 121 10.10 2.45 4.22
CA GLU A 121 9.91 2.39 2.76
C GLU A 121 9.93 3.78 2.11
N THR A 122 9.27 4.76 2.72
CA THR A 122 9.23 6.13 2.19
C THR A 122 10.62 6.79 2.25
N VAL A 123 11.42 6.48 3.26
CA VAL A 123 12.80 6.96 3.39
C VAL A 123 13.71 6.29 2.36
N ASP A 124 13.55 4.98 2.15
CA ASP A 124 14.39 4.19 1.26
C ASP A 124 14.03 4.37 -0.22
N PHE A 125 12.81 4.84 -0.52
CA PHE A 125 12.31 5.05 -1.88
C PHE A 125 13.32 5.75 -2.81
N CYS A 126 13.96 6.83 -2.35
CA CYS A 126 14.90 7.60 -3.17
C CYS A 126 16.25 6.91 -3.37
N ALA A 127 16.63 5.98 -2.50
CA ALA A 127 17.81 5.14 -2.72
C ALA A 127 17.57 4.17 -3.88
N GLU A 128 16.33 3.66 -4.01
CA GLU A 128 15.92 2.73 -5.06
C GLU A 128 15.53 3.45 -6.37
N ASN A 129 15.06 4.70 -6.27
CA ASN A 129 14.56 5.50 -7.39
C ASN A 129 15.27 6.87 -7.46
N PRO A 130 16.61 6.92 -7.69
CA PRO A 130 17.40 8.14 -7.56
C PRO A 130 17.02 9.24 -8.57
N ASP A 131 16.52 8.87 -9.74
CA ASP A 131 16.13 9.79 -10.80
C ASP A 131 14.65 10.23 -10.71
N HIS A 132 13.89 9.74 -9.72
CA HIS A 132 12.48 10.11 -9.56
C HIS A 132 12.35 11.60 -9.21
N PRO A 133 11.37 12.36 -9.76
CA PRO A 133 11.29 13.80 -9.51
C PRO A 133 11.16 14.17 -8.03
N ALA A 134 10.50 13.32 -7.22
CA ALA A 134 10.40 13.45 -5.77
C ALA A 134 11.74 13.35 -5.01
N CYS A 135 12.78 12.81 -5.66
CA CYS A 135 14.10 12.53 -5.08
C CYS A 135 15.18 13.49 -5.59
N THR A 136 14.87 14.24 -6.65
CA THR A 136 15.72 15.31 -7.17
C THR A 136 15.32 16.62 -6.49
N ASP A 137 16.25 17.57 -6.32
CA ASP A 137 16.12 18.86 -5.58
C ASP A 137 15.05 19.84 -6.12
N SER A 138 14.00 19.35 -6.77
CA SER A 138 12.76 20.05 -7.08
C SER A 138 12.08 20.39 -5.76
N GLU A 139 12.15 21.66 -5.34
CA GLU A 139 11.44 22.28 -4.20
C GLU A 139 10.75 21.26 -3.26
N PRO A 140 11.41 20.84 -2.16
CA PRO A 140 10.96 19.69 -1.39
C PRO A 140 9.48 19.82 -1.06
N VAL A 141 8.68 18.85 -1.54
CA VAL A 141 7.31 18.69 -1.08
C VAL A 141 7.38 18.74 0.44
N PRO A 142 6.71 19.70 1.10
CA PRO A 142 6.74 19.75 2.55
C PRO A 142 6.34 18.36 3.03
N ALA A 143 7.26 17.68 3.73
CA ALA A 143 6.94 16.41 4.36
C ALA A 143 5.60 16.65 5.07
N PRO A 144 4.57 15.82 4.84
CA PRO A 144 3.30 16.00 5.52
C PRO A 144 3.63 16.23 6.98
N ALA A 145 3.15 17.31 7.59
CA ALA A 145 3.52 17.66 8.98
C ALA A 145 3.31 16.46 9.93
N GLY A 146 2.46 15.51 9.52
CA GLY A 146 2.32 14.16 10.03
C GLY A 146 3.62 13.36 10.17
N ILE A 147 4.61 13.35 9.27
CA ILE A 147 5.82 12.50 9.39
C ILE A 147 6.69 12.92 10.57
N ALA A 148 6.91 14.23 10.75
CA ALA A 148 7.60 14.74 11.94
C ALA A 148 6.81 14.47 13.23
N LEU A 149 5.47 14.50 13.16
CA LEU A 149 4.59 14.20 14.29
C LEU A 149 4.46 12.69 14.58
N LEU A 150 4.54 11.84 13.56
CA LEU A 150 4.49 10.38 13.67
C LEU A 150 5.78 9.86 14.26
N SER A 151 6.93 10.34 13.75
CA SER A 151 8.25 10.04 14.33
C SER A 151 8.36 10.52 15.77
N LEU A 152 7.86 11.72 16.08
CA LEU A 152 7.76 12.21 17.46
C LEU A 152 6.76 11.40 18.30
N GLY A 153 5.65 10.95 17.71
CA GLY A 153 4.62 10.12 18.35
C GLY A 153 5.16 8.73 18.71
N LEU A 154 5.84 8.06 17.79
CA LEU A 154 6.53 6.78 17.99
C LEU A 154 7.62 6.90 19.08
N LEU A 155 8.41 7.98 19.07
CA LEU A 155 9.38 8.29 20.13
C LEU A 155 8.73 8.53 21.50
N LEU A 156 7.51 9.06 21.55
CA LEU A 156 6.76 9.26 22.80
C LEU A 156 6.12 7.96 23.30
N LEU A 157 5.68 7.08 22.39
CA LEU A 157 5.12 5.77 22.72
C LEU A 157 6.19 4.81 23.28
N THR A 158 7.37 4.78 22.68
CA THR A 158 8.50 3.97 23.17
C THR A 158 8.96 4.41 24.57
N ARG A 159 8.96 5.72 24.87
CA ARG A 159 9.25 6.24 26.22
C ARG A 159 8.25 5.83 27.30
N LYS A 160 6.99 5.52 26.93
CA LYS A 160 5.95 5.15 27.89
C LYS A 160 6.02 3.66 28.30
N LYS A 161 6.66 2.80 27.49
CA LYS A 161 6.91 1.37 27.81
C LYS A 161 8.12 1.16 28.77
N LEU A 162 8.94 2.18 29.02
CA LEU A 162 10.13 2.13 29.90
C LEU A 162 9.97 2.87 31.25
N GLY A 163 8.74 3.30 31.60
CA GLY A 163 8.42 4.00 32.84
C GLY A 163 7.58 3.18 33.80
#